data_AF-Q3MP10-F1
#
_entry.id   AF-Q3MP10-F1
#
_cell.length_a   1.000
_cell.length_b   1.000
_cell.length_c   1.000
_cell.angle_alpha   90.00
_cell.angle_beta   90.00
_cell.angle_gamma   90.00
#
_symmetry.space_group_name_H-M   'P 1'
#
loop_
_entity.id
_entity.type
_entity.pdbx_description
1 polymer ?
#
loop_
_entity_poly.entity_id
_entity_poly.type
_entity_poly.pdbx_seq_one_letter_code
_entity_poly.pdbx_strand_id
1 'polypeptide(L)'
;MLISNVLQRNTDYSECNCDLLDITPKKLKRAIDQWNIFPKFVVIKDFNLFKAVLDLSPQVLHNAINLYGVFCVKSDADRQKSLEILVNSNVKFSHFALMNFGHVTTLPAVTTSLTLGDTTLASYMVDGLKRLHVSQGFIEERVTSYNFPSSLEDLEIEGPRSPKVILPPNLRKLNIGTISVSIESATGQAGKLEELSLALPHIESFDEIGIVAPNLKILNIEYCGKLINYDGLKKFQNLKELSIKYCNYPIGVFAGNLFPELKKFEYMGTDYDFGIPDFIPTDLFGTTLEFPPNLKYLSIKFASFMRVDLSTLVLPSKLKHLELWGVKLGFGYLHLSENLEYVRIRSPELEFDDNFRIPQKMKYFQVTANYFYFETPDFMYHLPDGLEHLQLVSRKDGDMGQLYNKVQWPKSLKIFRLHYFSFNSRSLAFLKIE
;
A
#
# COMPACT_ATOMS: atom_id res chain seq x y z
N MET A 1 -21.05 -23.20 0.92
CA MET A 1 -19.68 -23.65 1.31
C MET A 1 -18.91 -23.74 0.02
N LEU A 2 -17.70 -23.19 -0.04
CA LEU A 2 -16.91 -23.22 -1.27
C LEU A 2 -15.90 -24.37 -1.21
N ILE A 3 -15.89 -25.23 -2.23
CA ILE A 3 -14.96 -26.36 -2.32
C ILE A 3 -14.20 -26.38 -3.64
N SER A 4 -12.96 -26.88 -3.61
CA SER A 4 -12.14 -27.10 -4.80
C SER A 4 -11.29 -28.37 -4.72
N ASN A 5 -11.12 -29.03 -5.87
CA ASN A 5 -10.22 -30.18 -6.07
C ASN A 5 -8.91 -29.79 -6.75
N VAL A 6 -8.77 -28.55 -7.20
CA VAL A 6 -7.57 -28.04 -7.86
C VAL A 6 -6.66 -27.44 -6.78
N LEU A 7 -5.45 -27.96 -6.69
CA LEU A 7 -4.38 -27.37 -5.88
C LEU A 7 -3.74 -26.25 -6.70
N GLN A 8 -4.12 -24.98 -6.54
CA GLN A 8 -3.19 -23.90 -6.90
C GLN A 8 -3.39 -22.52 -6.25
N ARG A 9 -2.25 -22.08 -5.69
CA ARG A 9 -1.58 -20.76 -5.58
C ARG A 9 -2.36 -19.47 -5.26
N ASN A 10 -1.72 -18.70 -4.38
CA ASN A 10 -2.03 -17.33 -3.97
C ASN A 10 -2.36 -16.35 -5.12
N THR A 11 -3.40 -15.56 -4.81
CA THR A 11 -3.64 -14.11 -5.05
C THR A 11 -3.94 -13.57 -6.45
N ASP A 12 -4.97 -12.71 -6.42
CA ASP A 12 -5.39 -11.61 -7.29
C ASP A 12 -6.45 -11.86 -8.39
N TYR A 13 -7.51 -11.04 -8.28
CA TYR A 13 -8.79 -10.92 -8.98
C TYR A 13 -8.88 -11.41 -10.45
N SER A 14 -10.01 -12.07 -10.80
CA SER A 14 -10.87 -11.71 -11.94
C SER A 14 -12.19 -12.51 -11.94
N GLU A 15 -13.24 -11.91 -12.51
CA GLU A 15 -14.67 -12.17 -12.31
C GLU A 15 -15.26 -13.45 -12.94
N CYS A 16 -14.57 -14.60 -12.83
CA CYS A 16 -15.23 -15.90 -12.99
C CYS A 16 -14.63 -16.94 -12.05
N ASN A 17 -15.31 -17.21 -10.93
CA ASN A 17 -14.86 -18.13 -9.90
C ASN A 17 -15.20 -19.59 -10.28
N CYS A 18 -14.63 -20.08 -11.38
CA CYS A 18 -14.77 -21.48 -11.81
C CYS A 18 -14.01 -22.46 -10.90
N ASP A 19 -13.18 -21.96 -9.97
CA ASP A 19 -12.35 -22.77 -9.07
C ASP A 19 -13.01 -23.11 -7.74
N LEU A 20 -14.14 -22.47 -7.39
CA LEU A 20 -14.83 -22.65 -6.12
C LEU A 20 -16.30 -22.97 -6.35
N LEU A 21 -16.66 -24.24 -6.15
CA LEU A 21 -18.05 -24.71 -6.23
C LEU A 21 -18.77 -24.37 -4.94
N ASP A 22 -19.86 -23.61 -5.02
CA ASP A 22 -20.78 -23.45 -3.90
C ASP A 22 -21.68 -24.69 -3.79
N ILE A 23 -21.51 -25.44 -2.70
CA ILE A 23 -22.24 -26.68 -2.46
C ILE A 23 -22.87 -26.68 -1.07
N THR A 24 -24.07 -27.24 -0.97
CA THR A 24 -24.74 -27.44 0.32
C THR A 24 -24.26 -28.74 0.97
N PRO A 25 -24.29 -28.86 2.31
CA PRO A 25 -23.84 -30.08 3.01
C PRO A 25 -24.54 -31.36 2.53
N LYS A 26 -25.84 -31.29 2.25
CA LYS A 26 -26.61 -32.44 1.71
C LYS A 26 -26.15 -32.85 0.31
N LYS A 27 -25.85 -31.88 -0.58
CA LYS A 27 -25.34 -32.16 -1.92
C LYS A 27 -23.92 -32.71 -1.86
N LEU A 28 -23.09 -32.20 -0.94
CA LEU A 28 -21.75 -32.71 -0.68
C LEU A 28 -21.79 -34.16 -0.19
N LYS A 29 -22.64 -34.48 0.79
CA LYS A 29 -22.82 -35.87 1.26
C LYS A 29 -23.17 -36.80 0.11
N ARG A 30 -24.13 -36.42 -0.73
CA ARG A 30 -24.50 -37.20 -1.92
C ARG A 30 -23.32 -37.38 -2.88
N ALA A 31 -22.53 -36.34 -3.11
CA ALA A 31 -21.36 -36.41 -3.98
C ALA A 31 -20.28 -37.36 -3.44
N ILE A 32 -20.07 -37.36 -2.12
CA ILE A 32 -19.17 -38.29 -1.44
C ILE A 32 -19.69 -39.72 -1.57
N ASP A 33 -20.98 -39.94 -1.28
CA ASP A 33 -21.59 -41.26 -1.30
C ASP A 33 -21.65 -41.88 -2.70
N GLN A 34 -21.94 -41.05 -3.72
CA GLN A 34 -22.12 -41.50 -5.09
C GLN A 34 -20.81 -41.58 -5.87
N TRP A 35 -19.90 -40.63 -5.64
CA TRP A 35 -18.72 -40.43 -6.50
C TRP A 35 -17.39 -40.43 -5.74
N ASN A 36 -17.41 -40.63 -4.41
CA ASN A 36 -16.21 -40.67 -3.58
C ASN A 36 -15.33 -39.41 -3.71
N ILE A 37 -15.95 -38.24 -3.92
CA ILE A 37 -15.24 -36.97 -4.13
C ILE A 37 -14.97 -36.30 -2.77
N PHE A 38 -13.69 -36.19 -2.39
CA PHE A 38 -13.24 -35.46 -1.21
C PHE A 38 -12.55 -34.14 -1.60
N PRO A 39 -13.07 -32.98 -1.14
CA PRO A 39 -12.45 -31.70 -1.45
C PRO A 39 -11.13 -31.54 -0.71
N LYS A 40 -10.09 -31.12 -1.45
CA LYS A 40 -8.77 -30.81 -0.86
C LYS A 40 -8.76 -29.41 -0.24
N PHE A 41 -9.55 -28.49 -0.80
CA PHE A 41 -9.70 -27.12 -0.34
C PHE A 41 -11.15 -26.87 0.05
N VAL A 42 -11.35 -26.36 1.26
CA VAL A 42 -12.67 -26.15 1.85
C VAL A 42 -12.70 -24.79 2.54
N VAL A 43 -13.70 -23.96 2.22
CA VAL A 43 -13.95 -22.68 2.88
C VAL A 43 -15.32 -22.69 3.54
N ILE A 44 -15.34 -22.43 4.84
CA ILE A 44 -16.54 -22.34 5.65
C ILE A 44 -16.55 -20.98 6.35
N LYS A 45 -17.55 -20.17 6.04
CA LYS A 45 -17.73 -18.80 6.59
C LYS A 45 -18.93 -18.67 7.53
N ASP A 46 -19.59 -19.78 7.83
CA ASP A 46 -20.80 -19.81 8.64
C ASP A 46 -20.74 -20.98 9.62
N PHE A 47 -21.09 -20.71 10.87
CA PHE A 47 -20.98 -21.68 11.95
C PHE A 47 -22.04 -22.80 11.84
N ASN A 48 -23.27 -22.48 11.43
CA ASN A 48 -24.31 -23.49 11.24
C ASN A 48 -23.95 -24.44 10.10
N LEU A 49 -23.32 -23.90 9.06
CA LEU A 49 -22.78 -24.68 7.95
C LEU A 49 -21.65 -25.60 8.41
N PHE A 50 -20.72 -25.12 9.22
CA PHE A 50 -19.67 -25.95 9.83
C PHE A 50 -20.28 -27.12 10.60
N LYS A 51 -21.24 -26.83 11.48
CA LYS A 51 -21.93 -27.86 12.27
C LYS A 51 -22.65 -28.88 11.38
N ALA A 52 -23.37 -28.41 10.35
CA ALA A 52 -24.05 -29.30 9.42
C ALA A 52 -23.09 -30.23 8.66
N VAL A 53 -21.90 -29.75 8.29
CA VAL A 53 -20.87 -30.60 7.66
C VAL A 53 -20.26 -31.56 8.67
N LEU A 54 -19.99 -31.10 9.90
CA LEU A 54 -19.48 -31.94 10.98
C LEU A 54 -20.44 -33.09 11.31
N ASP A 55 -21.74 -32.82 11.34
CA ASP A 55 -22.78 -33.83 11.63
C ASP A 55 -22.99 -34.81 10.46
N LEU A 56 -22.91 -34.33 9.21
CA LEU A 56 -23.23 -35.14 8.02
C LEU A 56 -22.02 -35.87 7.43
N SER A 57 -20.83 -35.26 7.45
CA SER A 57 -19.63 -35.72 6.73
C SER A 57 -18.34 -35.18 7.38
N PRO A 58 -18.06 -35.53 8.65
CA PRO A 58 -16.89 -35.01 9.36
C PRO A 58 -15.58 -35.30 8.63
N GLN A 59 -15.49 -36.41 7.89
CA GLN A 59 -14.30 -36.77 7.11
C GLN A 59 -13.89 -35.71 6.08
N VAL A 60 -14.82 -34.86 5.61
CA VAL A 60 -14.50 -33.74 4.71
C VAL A 60 -13.61 -32.72 5.41
N LEU A 61 -13.92 -32.43 6.68
CA LEU A 61 -13.20 -31.44 7.47
C LEU A 61 -11.84 -32.00 7.91
N HIS A 62 -11.79 -33.27 8.28
CA HIS A 62 -10.54 -33.92 8.75
C HIS A 62 -9.55 -34.23 7.62
N ASN A 63 -10.03 -34.51 6.41
CA ASN A 63 -9.18 -34.88 5.27
C ASN A 63 -8.84 -33.70 4.35
N ALA A 64 -9.42 -32.51 4.59
CA ALA A 64 -9.08 -31.31 3.84
C ALA A 64 -7.61 -30.94 4.06
N ILE A 65 -6.88 -30.73 2.96
CA ILE A 65 -5.49 -30.25 3.01
C ILE A 65 -5.47 -28.78 3.44
N ASN A 66 -6.38 -27.99 2.88
CA ASN A 66 -6.52 -26.57 3.12
C ASN A 66 -7.95 -26.25 3.57
N LEU A 67 -8.16 -26.25 4.88
CA LEU A 67 -9.42 -25.82 5.47
C LEU A 67 -9.31 -24.37 5.95
N TYR A 68 -10.24 -23.54 5.47
CA TYR A 68 -10.41 -22.14 5.85
C TYR A 68 -11.70 -22.01 6.66
N GLY A 69 -11.57 -21.71 7.95
CA GLY A 69 -12.69 -21.43 8.84
C GLY A 69 -12.75 -19.95 9.17
N VAL A 70 -13.87 -19.29 8.88
CA VAL A 70 -14.14 -17.91 9.27
C VAL A 70 -15.42 -17.88 10.07
N PHE A 71 -15.31 -17.56 11.35
CA PHE A 71 -16.43 -17.60 12.27
C PHE A 71 -16.58 -16.25 12.96
N CYS A 72 -17.81 -15.72 12.94
CA CYS A 72 -18.18 -14.48 13.60
C CYS A 72 -19.41 -14.73 14.46
N VAL A 73 -19.32 -14.38 15.75
CA VAL A 73 -20.45 -14.54 16.68
C VAL A 73 -21.18 -13.21 16.82
N LYS A 74 -22.53 -13.28 16.83
CA LYS A 74 -23.40 -12.11 16.95
C LYS A 74 -23.96 -11.90 18.36
N SER A 75 -23.92 -12.92 19.22
CA SER A 75 -24.49 -12.87 20.56
C SER A 75 -23.52 -13.46 21.59
N ASP A 76 -23.49 -12.90 22.80
CA ASP A 76 -22.63 -13.41 23.89
C ASP A 76 -22.99 -14.85 24.26
N ALA A 77 -24.27 -15.21 24.19
CA ALA A 77 -24.79 -16.54 24.53
C ALA A 77 -24.23 -17.64 23.60
N ASP A 78 -23.93 -17.30 22.34
CA ASP A 78 -23.43 -18.26 21.36
C ASP A 78 -21.90 -18.41 21.39
N ARG A 79 -21.16 -17.49 22.03
CA ARG A 79 -19.68 -17.48 22.00
C ARG A 79 -19.09 -18.76 22.54
N GLN A 80 -19.40 -19.09 23.79
CA GLN A 80 -18.79 -20.21 24.49
C GLN A 80 -19.20 -21.55 23.86
N LYS A 81 -20.50 -21.71 23.56
CA LYS A 81 -21.01 -22.92 22.90
C LYS A 81 -20.38 -23.15 21.52
N SER A 82 -20.18 -22.08 20.74
CA SER A 82 -19.57 -22.19 19.41
C SER A 82 -18.10 -22.56 19.51
N LEU A 83 -17.37 -21.93 20.45
CA LEU A 83 -15.97 -22.24 20.70
C LEU A 83 -15.77 -23.69 21.17
N GLU A 84 -16.59 -24.17 22.10
CA GLU A 84 -16.56 -25.56 22.57
C GLU A 84 -16.74 -26.56 21.43
N ILE A 85 -17.69 -26.31 20.52
CA ILE A 85 -17.88 -27.15 19.33
C ILE A 85 -16.66 -27.13 18.42
N LEU A 86 -16.05 -25.97 18.18
CA LEU A 86 -14.85 -25.84 17.34
C LEU A 86 -13.68 -26.63 17.94
N VAL A 87 -13.43 -26.47 19.24
CA VAL A 87 -12.34 -27.17 19.94
C VAL A 87 -12.59 -28.68 19.97
N ASN A 88 -13.80 -29.11 20.36
CA ASN A 88 -14.14 -30.53 20.48
C ASN A 88 -14.25 -31.24 19.12
N SER A 89 -14.34 -30.50 18.01
CA SER A 89 -14.39 -31.10 16.67
C SER A 89 -13.09 -31.78 16.26
N ASN A 90 -11.95 -31.47 16.89
CA ASN A 90 -10.61 -31.93 16.46
C ASN A 90 -10.30 -31.65 14.98
N VAL A 91 -10.93 -30.62 14.42
CA VAL A 91 -10.70 -30.19 13.05
C VAL A 91 -9.46 -29.31 13.00
N LYS A 92 -8.62 -29.55 12.00
CA LYS A 92 -7.36 -28.85 11.78
C LYS A 92 -7.55 -27.78 10.70
N PHE A 93 -7.38 -26.52 11.08
CA PHE A 93 -7.54 -25.39 10.16
C PHE A 93 -6.18 -24.94 9.62
N SER A 94 -6.09 -24.84 8.29
CA SER A 94 -4.94 -24.17 7.65
C SER A 94 -5.00 -22.66 7.90
N HIS A 95 -6.21 -22.10 7.81
CA HIS A 95 -6.50 -20.69 8.03
C HIS A 95 -7.73 -20.60 8.91
N PHE A 96 -7.60 -19.89 10.03
CA PHE A 96 -8.64 -19.79 11.02
C PHE A 96 -8.86 -18.34 11.41
N ALA A 97 -10.11 -17.89 11.33
CA ALA A 97 -10.49 -16.55 11.68
C ALA A 97 -11.62 -16.58 12.72
N LEU A 98 -11.40 -15.93 13.86
CA LEU A 98 -12.37 -15.75 14.93
C LEU A 98 -12.68 -14.28 15.11
N MET A 99 -13.96 -13.92 15.01
CA MET A 99 -14.46 -12.57 15.16
C MET A 99 -15.48 -12.51 16.31
N ASN A 100 -15.33 -11.55 17.23
CA ASN A 100 -16.23 -11.34 18.37
C ASN A 100 -16.34 -12.53 19.33
N PHE A 101 -15.26 -13.26 19.59
CA PHE A 101 -15.26 -14.38 20.55
C PHE A 101 -14.85 -13.96 21.97
N GLY A 102 -14.44 -12.71 22.20
CA GLY A 102 -13.96 -12.26 23.52
C GLY A 102 -12.64 -12.93 23.88
N HIS A 103 -12.47 -13.31 25.15
CA HIS A 103 -11.24 -13.98 25.61
C HIS A 103 -11.31 -15.50 25.41
N VAL A 104 -10.37 -16.04 24.65
CA VAL A 104 -10.28 -17.45 24.27
C VAL A 104 -9.07 -18.10 24.92
N THR A 105 -9.31 -19.14 25.72
CA THR A 105 -8.23 -19.88 26.41
C THR A 105 -7.67 -21.04 25.60
N THR A 106 -8.48 -21.62 24.71
CA THR A 106 -8.12 -22.79 23.91
C THR A 106 -8.60 -22.61 22.48
N LEU A 107 -7.71 -22.88 21.52
CA LEU A 107 -8.01 -22.87 20.09
C LEU A 107 -8.07 -24.30 19.54
N PRO A 108 -8.85 -24.54 18.47
CA PRO A 108 -8.65 -25.73 17.65
C PRO A 108 -7.25 -25.72 17.01
N ALA A 109 -6.81 -26.86 16.47
CA ALA A 109 -5.50 -26.94 15.83
C ALA A 109 -5.43 -26.02 14.60
N VAL A 110 -4.48 -25.09 14.59
CA VAL A 110 -4.22 -24.15 13.49
C VAL A 110 -2.79 -24.33 13.00
N THR A 111 -2.57 -24.37 11.70
CA THR A 111 -1.23 -24.71 11.16
C THR A 111 -0.53 -23.67 10.33
N THR A 112 -1.19 -22.58 9.95
CA THR A 112 -0.56 -21.62 9.04
C THR A 112 -0.96 -20.21 9.35
N SER A 113 -2.25 -19.91 9.38
CA SER A 113 -2.75 -18.54 9.52
C SER A 113 -3.83 -18.44 10.58
N LEU A 114 -3.71 -17.44 11.44
CA LEU A 114 -4.71 -17.10 12.44
C LEU A 114 -5.09 -15.63 12.30
N THR A 115 -6.38 -15.34 12.32
CA THR A 115 -6.93 -13.98 12.30
C THR A 115 -7.89 -13.83 13.48
N LEU A 116 -7.71 -12.78 14.27
CA LEU A 116 -8.52 -12.48 15.44
C LEU A 116 -9.05 -11.06 15.31
N GLY A 117 -10.37 -10.91 15.34
CA GLY A 117 -11.02 -9.60 15.42
C GLY A 117 -11.89 -9.55 16.67
N ASP A 118 -11.73 -8.52 17.49
CA ASP A 118 -12.48 -8.38 18.76
C ASP A 118 -12.42 -9.68 19.60
N THR A 119 -11.26 -10.35 19.54
CA THR A 119 -10.99 -11.66 20.14
C THR A 119 -9.55 -11.65 20.66
N THR A 120 -9.36 -12.08 21.90
CA THR A 120 -8.04 -12.18 22.55
C THR A 120 -7.73 -13.63 22.91
N LEU A 121 -6.45 -13.97 23.00
CA LEU A 121 -6.01 -15.29 23.44
C LEU A 121 -5.31 -15.23 24.80
N ALA A 122 -5.47 -16.28 25.60
CA ALA A 122 -4.65 -16.51 26.77
C ALA A 122 -3.16 -16.73 26.42
N SER A 123 -2.88 -17.30 25.25
CA SER A 123 -1.52 -17.49 24.73
C SER A 123 -1.51 -17.44 23.20
N TYR A 124 -0.55 -16.71 22.65
CA TYR A 124 -0.30 -16.63 21.21
C TYR A 124 0.74 -17.65 20.74
N MET A 125 1.24 -18.51 21.63
CA MET A 125 2.19 -19.60 21.33
C MET A 125 1.48 -20.78 20.66
N VAL A 126 1.05 -20.57 19.41
CA VAL A 126 0.40 -21.59 18.58
C VAL A 126 1.46 -22.31 17.73
N ASP A 127 1.59 -23.63 17.92
CA ASP A 127 2.60 -24.42 17.23
C ASP A 127 2.44 -24.38 15.69
N GLY A 128 3.55 -24.23 14.98
CA GLY A 128 3.59 -24.14 13.51
C GLY A 128 2.95 -22.91 12.88
N LEU A 129 2.43 -21.95 13.67
CA LEU A 129 1.80 -20.73 13.14
C LEU A 129 2.81 -19.88 12.37
N LYS A 130 2.45 -19.48 11.14
CA LYS A 130 3.30 -18.67 10.27
C LYS A 130 2.81 -17.24 10.12
N ARG A 131 1.49 -17.02 10.19
CA ARG A 131 0.86 -15.72 10.01
C ARG A 131 -0.16 -15.44 11.10
N LEU A 132 -0.10 -14.26 11.68
CA LEU A 132 -1.03 -13.82 12.70
C LEU A 132 -1.49 -12.41 12.40
N HIS A 133 -2.81 -12.21 12.33
CA HIS A 133 -3.43 -10.89 12.32
C HIS A 133 -4.33 -10.76 13.55
N VAL A 134 -4.12 -9.70 14.33
CA VAL A 134 -4.93 -9.33 15.48
C VAL A 134 -5.47 -7.91 15.28
N SER A 135 -6.79 -7.76 15.19
CA SER A 135 -7.47 -6.46 15.11
C SER A 135 -8.34 -6.27 16.34
N GLN A 136 -8.19 -5.10 16.99
CA GLN A 136 -8.84 -4.73 18.25
C GLN A 136 -8.58 -5.74 19.40
N GLY A 137 -7.64 -6.67 19.23
CA GLY A 137 -7.45 -7.83 20.09
C GLY A 137 -6.35 -7.66 21.13
N PHE A 138 -6.38 -6.60 21.95
CA PHE A 138 -5.51 -6.45 23.13
C PHE A 138 -6.21 -5.61 24.20
N ILE A 139 -6.82 -6.26 25.20
CA ILE A 139 -7.67 -5.59 26.21
C ILE A 139 -6.98 -5.48 27.58
N GLU A 140 -5.98 -6.33 27.87
CA GLU A 140 -5.50 -6.50 29.23
C GLU A 140 -4.36 -5.53 29.60
N GLU A 141 -4.68 -4.55 30.45
CA GLU A 141 -3.73 -3.59 31.05
C GLU A 141 -2.66 -4.25 31.94
N ARG A 142 -2.80 -5.55 32.24
CA ARG A 142 -1.93 -6.31 33.16
C ARG A 142 -0.88 -7.19 32.48
N VAL A 143 -0.94 -7.37 31.15
CA VAL A 143 0.06 -8.17 30.44
C VAL A 143 1.27 -7.31 30.15
N THR A 144 2.41 -7.69 30.73
CA THR A 144 3.68 -6.96 30.57
C THR A 144 4.28 -7.13 29.19
N SER A 145 4.09 -8.28 28.52
CA SER A 145 4.52 -8.49 27.13
C SER A 145 3.84 -9.71 26.49
N TYR A 146 3.65 -9.68 25.17
CA TYR A 146 3.15 -10.79 24.36
C TYR A 146 4.29 -11.49 23.62
N ASN A 147 4.27 -12.82 23.65
CA ASN A 147 5.24 -13.70 23.00
C ASN A 147 4.59 -14.46 21.83
N PHE A 148 5.40 -14.73 20.81
CA PHE A 148 4.97 -15.38 19.57
C PHE A 148 5.87 -16.58 19.25
N PRO A 149 5.35 -17.60 18.53
CA PRO A 149 6.12 -18.77 18.15
C PRO A 149 7.25 -18.37 17.20
N SER A 150 8.39 -19.06 17.28
CA SER A 150 9.54 -18.80 16.42
C SER A 150 9.26 -19.10 14.95
N SER A 151 8.22 -19.86 14.62
CA SER A 151 7.76 -20.13 13.25
C SER A 151 7.04 -18.94 12.60
N LEU A 152 6.69 -17.89 13.36
CA LEU A 152 5.94 -16.77 12.84
C LEU A 152 6.80 -15.94 11.86
N GLU A 153 6.30 -15.78 10.64
CA GLU A 153 6.94 -15.06 9.54
C GLU A 153 6.22 -13.73 9.25
N ASP A 154 4.93 -13.61 9.60
CA ASP A 154 4.07 -12.46 9.31
C ASP A 154 3.21 -12.12 10.53
N LEU A 155 3.28 -10.87 10.99
CA LEU A 155 2.55 -10.37 12.16
C LEU A 155 1.90 -9.03 11.85
N GLU A 156 0.59 -8.96 12.05
CA GLU A 156 -0.22 -7.77 11.92
C GLU A 156 -0.99 -7.52 13.21
N ILE A 157 -0.84 -6.31 13.75
CA ILE A 157 -1.45 -5.88 14.99
C ILE A 157 -2.11 -4.52 14.74
N GLU A 158 -3.43 -4.49 14.88
CA GLU A 158 -4.23 -3.28 14.80
C GLU A 158 -5.06 -3.12 16.06
N GLY A 159 -5.13 -1.92 16.65
CA GLY A 159 -6.03 -1.66 17.76
C GLY A 159 -5.76 -0.41 18.57
N PRO A 160 -6.66 -0.04 19.49
CA PRO A 160 -6.58 1.22 20.24
C PRO A 160 -5.43 1.26 21.26
N ARG A 161 -4.82 0.12 21.59
CA ARG A 161 -3.76 0.01 22.60
C ARG A 161 -2.49 -0.58 21.99
N SER A 162 -1.33 -0.18 22.52
CA SER A 162 -0.03 -0.70 22.11
C SER A 162 0.42 -1.84 23.04
N PRO A 163 0.26 -3.11 22.66
CA PRO A 163 0.86 -4.19 23.43
C PRO A 163 2.38 -4.11 23.36
N LYS A 164 3.08 -4.39 24.47
CA LYS A 164 4.52 -4.72 24.43
C LYS A 164 4.69 -6.07 23.74
N VAL A 165 5.32 -6.11 22.57
CA VAL A 165 5.58 -7.35 21.81
C VAL A 165 7.07 -7.63 21.76
N ILE A 166 7.44 -8.89 22.00
CA ILE A 166 8.77 -9.40 21.69
C ILE A 166 8.72 -10.00 20.28
N LEU A 167 9.47 -9.41 19.35
CA LEU A 167 9.43 -9.82 17.95
C LEU A 167 10.01 -11.25 17.78
N PRO A 168 9.32 -12.15 17.07
CA PRO A 168 9.84 -13.49 16.82
C PRO A 168 11.04 -13.46 15.86
N PRO A 169 12.02 -14.37 16.03
CA PRO A 169 13.30 -14.31 15.32
C PRO A 169 13.21 -14.55 13.81
N ASN A 170 12.14 -15.21 13.33
CA ASN A 170 11.93 -15.48 11.90
C ASN A 170 10.96 -14.52 11.22
N LEU A 171 10.57 -13.43 11.89
CA LEU A 171 9.64 -12.47 11.34
C LEU A 171 10.22 -11.80 10.09
N ARG A 172 9.43 -11.78 9.02
CA ARG A 172 9.75 -11.17 7.73
C ARG A 172 8.88 -9.95 7.43
N LYS A 173 7.65 -9.96 7.92
CA LYS A 173 6.69 -8.86 7.77
C LYS A 173 6.10 -8.46 9.11
N LEU A 174 6.03 -7.16 9.35
CA LEU A 174 5.43 -6.58 10.54
C LEU A 174 4.53 -5.41 10.15
N ASN A 175 3.25 -5.47 10.53
CA ASN A 175 2.32 -4.35 10.45
C ASN A 175 1.84 -4.00 11.87
N ILE A 176 2.00 -2.73 12.26
CA ILE A 176 1.54 -2.21 13.55
C ILE A 176 0.72 -0.94 13.31
N GLY A 177 -0.58 -1.01 13.61
CA GLY A 177 -1.49 0.13 13.66
C GLY A 177 -2.05 0.33 15.06
N THR A 178 -1.62 1.36 15.78
CA THR A 178 -2.14 1.61 17.13
C THR A 178 -2.23 3.08 17.47
N ILE A 179 -3.22 3.43 18.31
CA ILE A 179 -3.48 4.80 18.77
C ILE A 179 -2.58 5.16 19.96
N SER A 180 -1.93 4.22 20.63
CA SER A 180 -1.20 4.50 21.88
C SER A 180 0.17 5.17 21.65
N VAL A 181 0.56 6.03 22.59
CA VAL A 181 1.80 6.85 22.59
C VAL A 181 3.05 6.04 22.95
N SER A 182 2.91 4.95 23.72
CA SER A 182 4.06 4.19 24.22
C SER A 182 4.46 3.07 23.26
N ILE A 183 5.67 3.20 22.72
CA ILE A 183 6.29 2.23 21.81
C ILE A 183 7.23 1.28 22.56
N GLU A 184 6.80 0.83 23.76
CA GLU A 184 7.41 -0.38 24.34
C GLU A 184 7.18 -1.63 23.43
N SER A 185 6.50 -1.43 22.30
CA SER A 185 5.76 -2.38 21.50
C SER A 185 6.57 -3.36 20.67
N ALA A 186 7.86 -3.15 20.41
CA ALA A 186 8.64 -4.08 19.59
C ALA A 186 10.14 -3.97 19.88
N THR A 187 10.60 -4.45 21.03
CA THR A 187 12.03 -4.48 21.34
C THR A 187 12.66 -5.78 20.82
N GLY A 188 13.69 -5.65 19.96
CA GLY A 188 14.44 -6.81 19.48
C GLY A 188 15.18 -6.58 18.16
N GLN A 189 16.19 -7.41 17.93
CA GLN A 189 16.89 -7.47 16.64
C GLN A 189 16.03 -8.26 15.65
N ALA A 190 15.34 -7.56 14.76
CA ALA A 190 14.50 -8.17 13.72
C ALA A 190 15.36 -8.53 12.50
N GLY A 191 16.28 -9.48 12.70
CA GLY A 191 17.34 -9.79 11.74
C GLY A 191 16.84 -10.30 10.38
N LYS A 192 15.62 -10.85 10.29
CA LYS A 192 15.02 -11.33 9.04
C LYS A 192 13.90 -10.44 8.50
N LEU A 193 13.61 -9.33 9.16
CA LEU A 193 12.52 -8.43 8.79
C LEU A 193 12.86 -7.74 7.46
N GLU A 194 11.97 -7.89 6.48
CA GLU A 194 12.11 -7.33 5.14
C GLU A 194 11.07 -6.24 4.87
N GLU A 195 9.90 -6.30 5.52
CA GLU A 195 8.80 -5.36 5.34
C GLU A 195 8.27 -4.86 6.69
N LEU A 196 8.12 -3.55 6.81
CA LEU A 196 7.59 -2.88 8.00
C LEU A 196 6.52 -1.87 7.59
N SER A 197 5.33 -1.98 8.16
CA SER A 197 4.22 -1.04 8.03
C SER A 197 3.83 -0.49 9.39
N LEU A 198 3.67 0.83 9.48
CA LEU A 198 3.41 1.53 10.74
C LEU A 198 2.28 2.54 10.57
N ALA A 199 1.31 2.49 11.49
CA ALA A 199 0.30 3.51 11.67
C ALA A 199 0.18 3.92 13.14
N LEU A 200 0.90 4.99 13.49
CA LEU A 200 1.13 5.45 14.87
C LEU A 200 0.83 6.96 14.94
N PRO A 201 -0.41 7.40 15.20
CA PRO A 201 -0.81 8.80 15.06
C PRO A 201 -0.17 9.74 16.09
N HIS A 202 0.39 9.22 17.18
CA HIS A 202 0.96 10.01 18.28
C HIS A 202 2.48 10.00 18.37
N ILE A 203 3.17 9.33 17.44
CA ILE A 203 4.63 9.33 17.43
C ILE A 203 5.19 10.66 16.90
N GLU A 204 6.20 11.23 17.55
CA GLU A 204 6.83 12.48 17.12
C GLU A 204 8.19 12.23 16.42
N SER A 205 8.93 11.21 16.86
CA SER A 205 10.21 10.79 16.29
C SER A 205 10.26 9.31 15.93
N PHE A 206 10.80 8.98 14.74
CA PHE A 206 10.96 7.61 14.29
C PHE A 206 11.85 6.77 15.23
N ASP A 207 12.80 7.39 15.94
CA ASP A 207 13.66 6.68 16.89
C ASP A 207 12.91 6.14 18.11
N GLU A 208 11.76 6.72 18.45
CA GLU A 208 10.90 6.21 19.52
C GLU A 208 10.38 4.79 19.22
N ILE A 209 10.36 4.37 17.95
CA ILE A 209 9.91 3.03 17.55
C ILE A 209 10.83 1.92 18.09
N GLY A 210 12.13 2.21 18.26
CA GLY A 210 13.08 1.25 18.80
C GLY A 210 13.38 0.01 17.95
N ILE A 211 12.76 -0.15 16.77
CA ILE A 211 12.99 -1.31 15.90
C ILE A 211 14.38 -1.25 15.27
N VAL A 212 15.11 -2.36 15.37
CA VAL A 212 16.40 -2.59 14.70
C VAL A 212 16.24 -3.70 13.66
N ALA A 213 16.11 -3.30 12.39
CA ALA A 213 15.87 -4.20 11.26
C ALA A 213 16.89 -3.94 10.12
N PRO A 214 18.10 -4.52 10.18
CA PRO A 214 19.17 -4.21 9.22
C PRO A 214 18.88 -4.68 7.78
N ASN A 215 17.98 -5.66 7.62
CA ASN A 215 17.62 -6.25 6.32
C ASN A 215 16.31 -5.70 5.75
N LEU A 216 15.79 -4.60 6.32
CA LEU A 216 14.55 -3.97 5.88
C LEU A 216 14.67 -3.46 4.44
N LYS A 217 13.71 -3.84 3.60
CA LYS A 217 13.64 -3.49 2.17
C LYS A 217 12.47 -2.58 1.84
N ILE A 218 11.36 -2.73 2.57
CA ILE A 218 10.12 -1.98 2.35
C ILE A 218 9.69 -1.36 3.68
N LEU A 219 9.46 -0.04 3.66
CA LEU A 219 8.93 0.70 4.80
C LEU A 219 7.72 1.53 4.37
N ASN A 220 6.59 1.27 5.02
CA ASN A 220 5.36 2.04 4.89
C ASN A 220 5.07 2.75 6.21
N ILE A 221 4.90 4.06 6.16
CA ILE A 221 4.48 4.89 7.29
C ILE A 221 3.18 5.57 6.86
N GLU A 222 2.10 5.30 7.59
CA GLU A 222 0.78 5.79 7.25
C GLU A 222 0.07 6.36 8.49
N TYR A 223 -0.69 7.45 8.34
CA TYR A 223 -1.47 8.03 9.46
C TYR A 223 -0.63 8.42 10.70
N CYS A 224 0.65 8.75 10.53
CA CYS A 224 1.52 9.27 11.60
C CYS A 224 1.55 10.81 11.56
N GLY A 225 0.43 11.46 11.85
CA GLY A 225 0.26 12.92 11.70
C GLY A 225 1.22 13.78 12.54
N LYS A 226 1.66 13.28 13.71
CA LYS A 226 2.62 13.97 14.60
C LYS A 226 4.09 13.69 14.30
N LEU A 227 4.39 12.76 13.39
CA LEU A 227 5.78 12.38 13.09
C LEU A 227 6.48 13.52 12.36
N ILE A 228 7.46 14.13 13.02
CA ILE A 228 8.25 15.26 12.49
C ILE A 228 9.73 14.93 12.36
N ASN A 229 10.25 14.03 13.21
CA ASN A 229 11.65 13.62 13.17
C ASN A 229 11.80 12.24 12.52
N TYR A 230 12.46 12.21 11.37
CA TYR A 230 12.70 11.01 10.57
C TYR A 230 14.17 10.55 10.58
N ASP A 231 15.03 11.13 11.42
CA ASP A 231 16.48 10.83 11.44
C ASP A 231 16.76 9.34 11.66
N GLY A 232 15.95 8.66 12.46
CA GLY A 232 16.02 7.22 12.70
C GLY A 232 15.91 6.35 11.44
N LEU A 233 15.39 6.87 10.32
CA LEU A 233 15.34 6.15 9.04
C LEU A 233 16.73 5.89 8.45
N LYS A 234 17.73 6.71 8.79
CA LYS A 234 19.10 6.64 8.26
C LYS A 234 19.78 5.30 8.57
N LYS A 235 19.27 4.50 9.50
CA LYS A 235 19.80 3.15 9.78
C LYS A 235 19.44 2.10 8.70
N PHE A 236 18.44 2.35 7.85
CA PHE A 236 17.95 1.39 6.87
C PHE A 236 18.64 1.53 5.51
N GLN A 237 19.93 1.18 5.46
CA GLN A 237 20.75 1.32 4.25
C GLN A 237 20.34 0.41 3.08
N ASN A 238 19.63 -0.69 3.36
CA ASN A 238 19.13 -1.66 2.37
C ASN A 238 17.70 -1.37 1.89
N LEU A 239 17.13 -0.20 2.27
CA LEU A 239 15.76 0.15 1.94
C LEU A 239 15.62 0.41 0.43
N LYS A 240 14.67 -0.27 -0.20
CA LYS A 240 14.38 -0.21 -1.63
C LYS A 240 13.12 0.59 -1.93
N GLU A 241 12.15 0.53 -1.01
CA GLU A 241 10.87 1.21 -1.14
C GLU A 241 10.52 1.92 0.17
N LEU A 242 10.19 3.21 0.05
CA LEU A 242 9.70 4.05 1.13
C LEU A 242 8.37 4.68 0.71
N SER A 243 7.34 4.44 1.49
CA SER A 243 6.03 5.08 1.34
C SER A 243 5.68 5.84 2.61
N ILE A 244 5.33 7.11 2.48
CA ILE A 244 4.87 7.97 3.57
C ILE A 244 3.52 8.58 3.16
N LYS A 245 2.46 8.23 3.88
CA LYS A 245 1.10 8.62 3.53
C LYS A 245 0.39 9.23 4.74
N TYR A 246 -0.27 10.35 4.55
CA TYR A 246 -1.01 11.02 5.61
C TYR A 246 -0.14 11.38 6.83
N CYS A 247 1.13 11.74 6.57
CA CYS A 247 2.13 12.18 7.56
C CYS A 247 2.80 13.47 7.10
N ASN A 248 3.54 14.14 7.99
CA ASN A 248 4.39 15.28 7.59
C ASN A 248 5.46 14.83 6.58
N TYR A 249 5.81 15.71 5.65
CA TYR A 249 6.86 15.40 4.67
C TYR A 249 8.23 15.23 5.37
N PRO A 250 9.05 14.21 5.00
CA PRO A 250 10.33 13.91 5.64
C PRO A 250 11.46 14.86 5.21
N ILE A 251 11.44 16.11 5.68
CA ILE A 251 12.44 17.13 5.29
C ILE A 251 13.85 16.67 5.69
N GLY A 252 14.81 16.82 4.76
CA GLY A 252 16.22 16.53 5.02
C GLY A 252 16.59 15.05 5.10
N VAL A 253 15.63 14.12 5.06
CA VAL A 253 15.90 12.67 5.17
C VAL A 253 16.78 12.14 4.05
N PHE A 254 16.63 12.70 2.85
CA PHE A 254 17.41 12.29 1.68
C PHE A 254 18.75 13.00 1.54
N ALA A 255 19.06 13.95 2.44
CA ALA A 255 20.27 14.74 2.35
C ALA A 255 21.52 13.86 2.41
N GLY A 256 22.51 14.11 1.55
CA GLY A 256 23.78 13.37 1.59
C GLY A 256 23.72 11.90 1.14
N ASN A 257 22.81 11.55 0.22
CA ASN A 257 22.67 10.21 -0.38
C ASN A 257 22.32 9.09 0.62
N LEU A 258 21.54 9.40 1.66
CA LEU A 258 21.28 8.51 2.80
C LEU A 258 20.45 7.23 2.55
N PHE A 259 20.13 6.90 1.30
CA PHE A 259 19.48 5.63 0.93
C PHE A 259 20.01 5.12 -0.42
N PRO A 260 21.18 4.47 -0.46
CA PRO A 260 21.83 4.10 -1.71
C PRO A 260 21.03 3.07 -2.51
N GLU A 261 20.21 2.23 -1.87
CA GLU A 261 19.41 1.22 -2.57
C GLU A 261 17.99 1.66 -2.94
N LEU A 262 17.57 2.87 -2.55
CA LEU A 262 16.19 3.31 -2.72
C LEU A 262 15.84 3.47 -4.21
N LYS A 263 14.81 2.75 -4.63
CA LYS A 263 14.30 2.73 -6.02
C LYS A 263 12.93 3.37 -6.14
N LYS A 264 12.14 3.35 -5.05
CA LYS A 264 10.78 3.85 -5.03
C LYS A 264 10.55 4.73 -3.82
N PHE A 265 10.07 5.95 -4.08
CA PHE A 265 9.58 6.86 -3.04
C PHE A 265 8.17 7.33 -3.38
N GLU A 266 7.27 7.16 -2.42
CA GLU A 266 5.89 7.63 -2.47
C GLU A 266 5.60 8.52 -1.28
N TYR A 267 5.11 9.73 -1.56
CA TYR A 267 4.53 10.63 -0.59
C TYR A 267 3.08 10.94 -0.97
N MET A 268 2.18 10.83 0.01
CA MET A 268 0.81 11.31 -0.09
C MET A 268 0.50 12.15 1.14
N GLY A 269 0.35 13.46 0.99
CA GLY A 269 -0.13 14.31 2.07
C GLY A 269 -1.65 14.17 2.26
N THR A 270 -2.24 15.15 2.93
CA THR A 270 -3.70 15.33 2.93
C THR A 270 -4.02 16.58 2.10
N ASP A 271 -5.01 16.48 1.22
CA ASP A 271 -5.65 17.70 0.73
C ASP A 271 -6.48 18.28 1.88
N TYR A 272 -6.68 19.60 1.93
CA TYR A 272 -7.28 20.32 3.07
C TYR A 272 -8.67 19.80 3.50
N ASP A 273 -9.30 18.93 2.70
CA ASP A 273 -10.62 18.32 2.96
C ASP A 273 -10.59 17.00 3.75
N PHE A 274 -9.43 16.37 3.96
CA PHE A 274 -9.35 15.20 4.84
C PHE A 274 -9.00 15.66 6.25
N GLY A 275 -10.02 15.78 7.10
CA GLY A 275 -9.90 16.05 8.53
C GLY A 275 -9.22 14.89 9.27
N ILE A 276 -7.93 14.70 9.04
CA ILE A 276 -7.07 13.85 9.85
C ILE A 276 -6.71 14.66 11.09
N PRO A 277 -7.16 14.25 12.30
CA PRO A 277 -6.79 14.92 13.53
C PRO A 277 -5.27 15.01 13.65
N ASP A 278 -4.76 16.15 14.13
CA ASP A 278 -3.34 16.40 14.40
C ASP A 278 -2.38 16.50 13.20
N PHE A 279 -2.87 16.47 11.95
CA PHE A 279 -2.05 16.85 10.78
C PHE A 279 -2.13 18.35 10.53
N ILE A 280 -1.12 19.09 11.00
CA ILE A 280 -0.95 20.52 10.67
C ILE A 280 0.33 20.63 9.86
N PRO A 281 0.24 20.64 8.51
CA PRO A 281 1.42 20.80 7.70
C PRO A 281 1.97 22.21 7.92
N THR A 282 3.20 22.32 8.42
CA THR A 282 3.92 23.58 8.41
C THR A 282 4.16 23.96 6.96
N ASP A 283 3.81 25.19 6.56
CA ASP A 283 4.08 25.64 5.20
C ASP A 283 5.59 25.56 4.92
N LEU A 284 5.95 24.82 3.87
CA LEU A 284 7.34 24.62 3.45
C LEU A 284 7.62 25.51 2.25
N PHE A 285 8.27 26.65 2.51
CA PHE A 285 8.67 27.61 1.48
C PHE A 285 10.15 27.45 1.13
N GLY A 286 10.46 27.40 -0.17
CA GLY A 286 11.85 27.43 -0.65
C GLY A 286 12.67 26.20 -0.25
N THR A 287 12.02 25.08 0.07
CA THR A 287 12.72 23.85 0.44
C THR A 287 13.32 23.21 -0.80
N THR A 288 14.64 23.01 -0.77
CA THR A 288 15.32 22.22 -1.81
C THR A 288 14.99 20.74 -1.56
N LEU A 289 14.40 20.10 -2.56
CA LEU A 289 14.09 18.68 -2.50
C LEU A 289 15.28 17.87 -3.01
N GLU A 290 15.88 17.09 -2.12
CA GLU A 290 16.91 16.13 -2.46
C GLU A 290 16.30 14.73 -2.59
N PHE A 291 16.85 13.94 -3.51
CA PHE A 291 16.40 12.57 -3.76
C PHE A 291 17.60 11.62 -3.92
N PRO A 292 17.48 10.36 -3.48
CA PRO A 292 18.54 9.39 -3.68
C PRO A 292 18.82 9.14 -5.17
N PRO A 293 20.09 8.92 -5.58
CA PRO A 293 20.48 8.87 -6.98
C PRO A 293 19.96 7.64 -7.74
N ASN A 294 19.58 6.57 -7.01
CA ASN A 294 19.10 5.32 -7.59
C ASN A 294 17.57 5.25 -7.74
N LEU A 295 16.87 6.33 -7.43
CA LEU A 295 15.42 6.42 -7.52
C LEU A 295 14.95 6.25 -8.96
N LYS A 296 13.98 5.34 -9.15
CA LYS A 296 13.34 5.02 -10.44
C LYS A 296 11.89 5.48 -10.48
N TYR A 297 11.25 5.56 -9.32
CA TYR A 297 9.87 5.94 -9.16
C TYR A 297 9.74 7.00 -8.06
N LEU A 298 9.18 8.15 -8.41
CA LEU A 298 8.90 9.26 -7.52
C LEU A 298 7.44 9.67 -7.69
N SER A 299 6.68 9.66 -6.59
CA SER A 299 5.30 10.17 -6.57
C SER A 299 5.10 11.03 -5.33
N ILE A 300 4.79 12.31 -5.51
CA ILE A 300 4.41 13.25 -4.46
C ILE A 300 3.00 13.74 -4.76
N LYS A 301 2.04 13.44 -3.88
CA LYS A 301 0.62 13.76 -4.05
C LYS A 301 0.08 14.52 -2.85
N PHE A 302 -0.90 15.38 -3.11
CA PHE A 302 -1.64 16.16 -2.11
C PHE A 302 -0.73 16.90 -1.12
N ALA A 303 0.27 17.62 -1.66
CA ALA A 303 1.28 18.34 -0.88
C ALA A 303 1.17 19.86 -1.08
N SER A 304 -0.03 20.43 -0.95
CA SER A 304 -0.32 21.84 -1.27
C SER A 304 0.32 22.84 -0.31
N PHE A 305 0.75 22.36 0.85
CA PHE A 305 1.55 23.08 1.84
C PHE A 305 3.02 23.24 1.42
N MET A 306 3.48 22.50 0.41
CA MET A 306 4.86 22.56 -0.09
C MET A 306 4.95 23.46 -1.32
N ARG A 307 5.91 24.39 -1.30
CA ARG A 307 6.36 25.16 -2.47
C ARG A 307 7.77 24.75 -2.86
N VAL A 308 7.90 24.10 -4.01
CA VAL A 308 9.16 23.63 -4.57
C VAL A 308 9.74 24.70 -5.48
N ASP A 309 10.99 25.07 -5.22
CA ASP A 309 11.79 25.94 -6.09
C ASP A 309 12.35 25.11 -7.25
N LEU A 310 11.94 25.42 -8.48
CA LEU A 310 12.36 24.68 -9.67
C LEU A 310 13.81 24.99 -10.04
N SER A 311 14.36 26.14 -9.62
CA SER A 311 15.76 26.50 -9.88
C SER A 311 16.76 25.62 -9.12
N THR A 312 16.34 24.97 -8.03
CA THR A 312 17.17 24.07 -7.21
C THR A 312 16.74 22.61 -7.29
N LEU A 313 15.61 22.30 -7.94
CA LEU A 313 15.10 20.94 -8.05
C LEU A 313 15.96 20.11 -9.02
N VAL A 314 16.63 19.09 -8.48
CA VAL A 314 17.39 18.12 -9.29
C VAL A 314 16.73 16.75 -9.23
N LEU A 315 16.16 16.32 -10.35
CA LEU A 315 15.57 14.99 -10.47
C LEU A 315 16.66 13.91 -10.68
N PRO A 316 16.57 12.74 -10.02
CA PRO A 316 17.53 11.66 -10.23
C PRO A 316 17.60 11.20 -11.69
N SER A 317 18.82 10.98 -12.19
CA SER A 317 19.03 10.61 -13.59
C SER A 317 18.45 9.23 -13.97
N LYS A 318 18.26 8.33 -12.99
CA LYS A 318 17.67 6.99 -13.17
C LYS A 318 16.14 6.99 -13.08
N LEU A 319 15.53 8.15 -12.85
CA LEU A 319 14.08 8.27 -12.69
C LEU A 319 13.37 7.93 -14.00
N LYS A 320 12.36 7.06 -13.90
CA LYS A 320 11.52 6.61 -15.03
C LYS A 320 10.08 7.07 -14.87
N HIS A 321 9.62 7.24 -13.64
CA HIS A 321 8.25 7.58 -13.30
C HIS A 321 8.22 8.77 -12.35
N LEU A 322 7.51 9.83 -12.74
CA LEU A 322 7.33 11.04 -11.97
C LEU A 322 5.84 11.39 -11.86
N GLU A 323 5.34 11.49 -10.63
CA GLU A 323 4.04 12.10 -10.34
C GLU A 323 4.17 13.24 -9.35
N LEU A 324 3.67 14.41 -9.71
CA LEU A 324 3.59 15.58 -8.84
C LEU A 324 2.14 16.08 -8.86
N TRP A 325 1.38 15.85 -7.80
CA TRP A 325 -0.01 16.27 -7.72
C TRP A 325 -0.26 17.12 -6.49
N GLY A 326 -0.75 18.33 -6.70
CA GLY A 326 -1.11 19.24 -5.62
C GLY A 326 0.13 19.84 -4.98
N VAL A 327 1.24 19.91 -5.71
CA VAL A 327 2.48 20.57 -5.30
C VAL A 327 2.51 21.97 -5.91
N LYS A 328 2.86 23.00 -5.13
CA LYS A 328 3.08 24.34 -5.68
C LYS A 328 4.50 24.38 -6.27
N LEU A 329 4.60 24.50 -7.59
CA LEU A 329 5.87 24.64 -8.30
C LEU A 329 6.09 26.13 -8.55
N GLY A 330 7.25 26.68 -8.19
CA GLY A 330 7.55 28.09 -8.40
C GLY A 330 9.04 28.33 -8.65
N PHE A 331 9.37 29.56 -9.07
CA PHE A 331 10.72 30.04 -9.40
C PHE A 331 11.53 29.12 -10.33
N GLY A 332 11.68 29.52 -11.60
CA GLY A 332 12.42 28.75 -12.61
C GLY A 332 11.54 27.77 -13.40
N TYR A 333 12.18 26.93 -14.21
CA TYR A 333 11.52 25.99 -15.12
C TYR A 333 11.74 24.54 -14.70
N LEU A 334 10.77 23.68 -14.99
CA LEU A 334 10.88 22.26 -14.67
C LEU A 334 11.70 21.53 -15.74
N HIS A 335 12.89 21.08 -15.37
CA HIS A 335 13.74 20.25 -16.23
C HIS A 335 13.44 18.75 -16.02
N LEU A 336 13.04 18.06 -17.09
CA LEU A 336 12.77 16.63 -17.09
C LEU A 336 14.02 15.83 -17.49
N SER A 337 14.28 14.70 -16.83
CA SER A 337 15.42 13.85 -17.17
C SER A 337 15.14 12.94 -18.37
N GLU A 338 16.18 12.66 -19.17
CA GLU A 338 16.10 11.87 -20.42
C GLU A 338 15.61 10.41 -20.24
N ASN A 339 15.63 9.89 -19.02
CA ASN A 339 15.20 8.51 -18.73
C ASN A 339 13.72 8.39 -18.35
N LEU A 340 13.00 9.51 -18.24
CA LEU A 340 11.58 9.49 -17.89
C LEU A 340 10.74 8.84 -18.99
N GLU A 341 9.91 7.89 -18.57
CA GLU A 341 8.95 7.17 -19.42
C GLU A 341 7.52 7.61 -19.11
N TYR A 342 7.26 8.05 -17.87
CA TYR A 342 5.95 8.49 -17.40
C TYR A 342 6.07 9.76 -16.55
N VAL A 343 5.32 10.80 -16.93
CA VAL A 343 5.19 12.04 -16.19
C VAL A 343 3.72 12.43 -16.08
N ARG A 344 3.27 12.67 -14.84
CA ARG A 344 1.96 13.24 -14.55
C ARG A 344 2.08 14.38 -13.53
N ILE A 345 1.75 15.59 -13.95
CA ILE A 345 1.83 16.79 -13.13
C ILE A 345 0.46 17.44 -12.99
N ARG A 346 0.11 17.80 -11.76
CA ARG A 346 -1.03 18.64 -11.44
C ARG A 346 -0.61 19.71 -10.43
N SER A 347 -0.50 20.96 -10.88
CA SER A 347 -0.04 22.10 -10.08
C SER A 347 -0.97 23.31 -10.27
N PRO A 348 -1.00 24.30 -9.36
CA PRO A 348 -1.74 25.54 -9.61
C PRO A 348 -1.23 26.29 -10.84
N GLU A 349 0.10 26.35 -11.00
CA GLU A 349 0.79 27.08 -12.06
C GLU A 349 2.00 26.26 -12.52
N LEU A 350 2.29 26.30 -13.82
CA LEU A 350 3.49 25.70 -14.39
C LEU A 350 3.90 26.42 -15.66
N GLU A 351 5.20 26.60 -15.83
CA GLU A 351 5.80 27.19 -17.01
C GLU A 351 6.97 26.32 -17.51
N PHE A 352 7.10 26.23 -18.83
CA PHE A 352 8.23 25.61 -19.51
C PHE A 352 8.94 26.64 -20.38
N ASP A 353 10.28 26.57 -20.38
CA ASP A 353 11.15 27.46 -21.16
C ASP A 353 11.07 27.17 -22.67
N ASP A 354 11.67 28.07 -23.44
CA ASP A 354 11.79 27.97 -24.90
C ASP A 354 12.54 26.72 -25.39
N ASN A 355 13.46 26.20 -24.56
CA ASN A 355 14.29 25.04 -24.85
C ASN A 355 13.64 23.71 -24.45
N PHE A 356 12.44 23.72 -23.88
CA PHE A 356 11.77 22.54 -23.40
C PHE A 356 11.60 21.48 -24.50
N ARG A 357 11.88 20.23 -24.14
CA ARG A 357 11.65 19.04 -24.96
C ARG A 357 11.03 17.95 -24.11
N ILE A 358 10.12 17.19 -24.70
CA ILE A 358 9.66 15.95 -24.08
C ILE A 358 10.77 14.90 -24.25
N PRO A 359 11.26 14.28 -23.16
CA PRO A 359 12.30 13.25 -23.22
C PRO A 359 11.98 12.14 -24.22
N GLN A 360 12.99 11.64 -24.94
CA GLN A 360 12.78 10.69 -26.06
C GLN A 360 12.24 9.31 -25.62
N LYS A 361 12.38 8.96 -24.34
CA LYS A 361 11.82 7.70 -23.78
C LYS A 361 10.40 7.86 -23.26
N MET A 362 9.85 9.07 -23.26
CA MET A 362 8.53 9.36 -22.70
C MET A 362 7.43 8.65 -23.49
N LYS A 363 6.60 7.88 -22.77
CA LYS A 363 5.39 7.24 -23.31
C LYS A 363 4.12 7.95 -22.84
N TYR A 364 4.16 8.54 -21.64
CA TYR A 364 3.02 9.20 -21.02
C TYR A 364 3.42 10.57 -20.50
N PHE A 365 2.87 11.63 -21.11
CA PHE A 365 3.07 13.00 -20.66
C PHE A 365 1.72 13.67 -20.40
N GLN A 366 1.43 13.94 -19.13
CA GLN A 366 0.23 14.65 -18.71
C GLN A 366 0.57 15.82 -17.78
N VAL A 367 0.08 17.01 -18.14
CA VAL A 367 0.14 18.19 -17.29
C VAL A 367 -1.26 18.80 -17.16
N THR A 368 -1.63 19.17 -15.94
CA THR A 368 -2.86 19.90 -15.66
C THR A 368 -2.59 21.03 -14.68
N ALA A 369 -2.78 22.27 -15.10
CA ALA A 369 -2.63 23.43 -14.21
C ALA A 369 -3.76 24.44 -14.36
N ASN A 370 -3.89 25.38 -13.42
CA ASN A 370 -4.84 26.48 -13.59
C ASN A 370 -4.29 27.53 -14.56
N TYR A 371 -3.01 27.85 -14.41
CA TYR A 371 -2.22 28.70 -15.29
C TYR A 371 -1.10 27.86 -15.90
N PHE A 372 -1.06 27.74 -17.22
CA PHE A 372 -0.13 26.82 -17.87
C PHE A 372 0.49 27.44 -19.12
N TYR A 373 1.79 27.72 -19.05
CA TYR A 373 2.50 28.47 -20.08
C TYR A 373 3.67 27.68 -20.67
N PHE A 374 3.89 27.87 -21.96
CA PHE A 374 5.15 27.57 -22.64
C PHE A 374 5.62 28.87 -23.29
N GLU A 375 6.91 29.18 -23.18
CA GLU A 375 7.47 30.32 -23.90
C GLU A 375 7.38 30.13 -25.42
N THR A 376 7.47 28.88 -25.89
CA THR A 376 7.31 28.53 -27.30
C THR A 376 6.61 27.17 -27.49
N PRO A 377 5.93 26.96 -28.63
CA PRO A 377 5.35 25.66 -28.95
C PRO A 377 6.35 24.70 -29.63
N ASP A 378 7.65 25.00 -29.65
CA ASP A 378 8.64 24.29 -30.47
C ASP A 378 8.82 22.80 -30.08
N PHE A 379 8.54 22.45 -28.83
CA PHE A 379 8.53 21.05 -28.38
C PHE A 379 7.55 20.17 -29.18
N MET A 380 6.48 20.76 -29.73
CA MET A 380 5.47 20.06 -30.54
C MET A 380 6.03 19.52 -31.85
N TYR A 381 7.16 20.05 -32.35
CA TYR A 381 7.80 19.54 -33.57
C TYR A 381 8.80 18.42 -33.31
N HIS A 382 9.05 18.10 -32.04
CA HIS A 382 10.08 17.16 -31.59
C HIS A 382 9.50 16.08 -30.68
N LEU A 383 8.25 15.67 -30.93
CA LEU A 383 7.56 14.66 -30.14
C LEU A 383 8.28 13.29 -30.27
N PRO A 384 8.44 12.54 -29.16
CA PRO A 384 9.04 11.21 -29.20
C PRO A 384 8.22 10.21 -30.02
N ASP A 385 8.90 9.39 -30.83
CA ASP A 385 8.27 8.36 -31.66
C ASP A 385 7.44 7.33 -30.88
N GLY A 386 7.79 7.10 -29.61
CA GLY A 386 7.12 6.15 -28.71
C GLY A 386 6.06 6.78 -27.80
N LEU A 387 5.73 8.07 -27.97
CA LEU A 387 4.76 8.76 -27.14
C LEU A 387 3.34 8.21 -27.40
N GLU A 388 2.69 7.70 -26.37
CA GLU A 388 1.35 7.10 -26.46
C GLU A 388 0.25 8.02 -25.93
N HIS A 389 0.58 8.89 -24.96
CA HIS A 389 -0.36 9.79 -24.30
C HIS A 389 0.24 11.18 -24.15
N LEU A 390 -0.41 12.18 -24.75
CA LEU A 390 -0.10 13.60 -24.59
C LEU A 390 -1.34 14.36 -24.13
N GLN A 391 -1.31 14.87 -22.90
CA GLN A 391 -2.40 15.66 -22.36
C GLN A 391 -1.90 16.93 -21.68
N LEU A 392 -2.26 18.08 -22.24
CA LEU A 392 -1.95 19.40 -21.72
C LEU A 392 -3.26 20.14 -21.44
N VAL A 393 -3.52 20.43 -20.17
CA VAL A 393 -4.80 21.00 -19.73
C VAL A 393 -4.55 22.22 -18.86
N SER A 394 -4.87 23.40 -19.37
CA SER A 394 -5.13 24.55 -18.52
C SER A 394 -6.60 24.54 -18.05
N ARG A 395 -6.86 25.04 -16.84
CA ARG A 395 -8.22 25.17 -16.28
C ARG A 395 -8.72 26.61 -16.24
N LYS A 396 -7.83 27.60 -16.31
CA LYS A 396 -8.20 29.02 -16.32
C LYS A 396 -7.60 29.72 -17.52
N ASP A 397 -6.28 29.72 -17.62
CA ASP A 397 -5.57 30.41 -18.69
C ASP A 397 -4.33 29.64 -19.11
N GLY A 398 -4.08 29.57 -20.40
CA GLY A 398 -2.98 28.81 -20.95
C GLY A 398 -2.50 29.39 -22.26
N ASP A 399 -1.18 29.48 -22.39
CA ASP A 399 -0.51 30.01 -23.56
C ASP A 399 0.66 29.11 -23.96
N MET A 400 0.84 28.92 -25.26
CA MET A 400 2.04 28.32 -25.81
C MET A 400 2.43 28.98 -27.14
N GLY A 401 1.92 30.18 -27.40
CA GLY A 401 2.07 30.85 -28.69
C GLY A 401 1.30 30.17 -29.82
N GLN A 402 1.75 30.43 -31.05
CA GLN A 402 1.13 29.94 -32.28
C GLN A 402 2.04 28.97 -33.00
N LEU A 403 1.45 28.03 -33.74
CA LEU A 403 2.19 27.09 -34.56
C LEU A 403 2.50 27.72 -35.92
N TYR A 404 3.70 27.46 -36.41
CA TYR A 404 4.19 27.98 -37.69
C TYR A 404 4.36 26.86 -38.74
N ASN A 405 4.44 25.60 -38.30
CA ASN A 405 4.62 24.42 -39.14
C ASN A 405 3.64 23.30 -38.74
N LYS A 406 3.45 22.30 -39.60
CA LYS A 406 2.66 21.11 -39.30
C LYS A 406 3.34 20.27 -38.21
N VAL A 407 2.56 19.83 -37.21
CA VAL A 407 3.02 18.89 -36.19
C VAL A 407 3.16 17.49 -36.79
N GLN A 408 4.29 16.83 -36.53
CA GLN A 408 4.50 15.43 -36.89
C GLN A 408 4.06 14.57 -35.70
N TRP A 409 2.89 13.94 -35.81
CA TRP A 409 2.36 13.11 -34.74
C TRP A 409 3.01 11.72 -34.72
N PRO A 410 3.43 11.22 -33.54
CA PRO A 410 3.99 9.89 -33.44
C PRO A 410 2.90 8.85 -33.69
N LYS A 411 3.22 7.81 -34.47
CA LYS A 411 2.27 6.73 -34.84
C LYS A 411 1.76 5.94 -33.63
N SER A 412 2.49 5.98 -32.51
CA SER A 412 2.10 5.35 -31.25
C SER A 412 1.03 6.12 -30.48
N LEU A 413 0.71 7.36 -30.87
CA LEU A 413 -0.18 8.23 -30.11
C LEU A 413 -1.60 7.67 -30.09
N LYS A 414 -2.11 7.42 -28.88
CA LYS A 414 -3.47 6.91 -28.64
C LYS A 414 -4.36 7.99 -28.07
N ILE A 415 -3.80 8.87 -27.24
CA ILE A 415 -4.55 9.92 -26.55
C ILE A 415 -3.83 11.25 -26.77
N PHE A 416 -4.57 12.19 -27.37
CA PHE A 416 -4.18 13.59 -27.46
C PHE A 416 -5.27 14.46 -26.84
N ARG A 417 -4.88 15.33 -25.91
CA ARG A 417 -5.77 16.34 -25.35
C ARG A 417 -5.04 17.64 -25.14
N LEU A 418 -5.62 18.70 -25.69
CA LEU A 418 -5.21 20.07 -25.47
C LEU A 418 -6.43 20.88 -25.01
N HIS A 419 -6.32 21.63 -23.93
CA HIS A 419 -7.44 22.35 -23.36
C HIS A 419 -7.03 23.71 -22.79
N TYR A 420 -7.80 24.76 -23.14
CA TYR A 420 -7.51 26.17 -22.81
C TYR A 420 -6.14 26.66 -23.28
N PHE A 421 -5.82 26.39 -24.54
CA PHE A 421 -4.70 27.01 -25.25
C PHE A 421 -5.23 27.71 -26.50
N SER A 422 -5.10 29.03 -26.54
CA SER A 422 -5.77 29.88 -27.55
C SER A 422 -5.04 29.85 -28.90
N PHE A 423 -5.43 28.90 -29.76
CA PHE A 423 -4.91 28.84 -31.13
C PHE A 423 -5.76 29.61 -32.14
N ASN A 424 -5.09 30.33 -33.04
CA ASN A 424 -5.73 30.88 -34.22
C ASN A 424 -6.06 29.78 -35.25
N SER A 425 -6.84 30.12 -36.28
CA SER A 425 -7.29 29.18 -37.31
C SER A 425 -6.14 28.52 -38.08
N ARG A 426 -5.00 29.22 -38.26
CA ARG A 426 -3.81 28.69 -38.94
C ARG A 426 -3.13 27.62 -38.08
N SER A 427 -2.94 27.89 -36.78
CA SER A 427 -2.36 26.93 -35.83
C SER A 427 -3.21 25.66 -35.73
N LEU A 428 -4.53 25.79 -35.72
CA LEU A 428 -5.44 24.63 -35.72
C LEU A 428 -5.27 23.75 -36.97
N ALA A 429 -5.00 24.35 -38.13
CA ALA A 429 -4.73 23.59 -39.36
C ALA A 429 -3.43 22.76 -39.29
N PHE A 430 -2.46 23.20 -38.47
CA PHE A 430 -1.21 22.51 -38.25
C PHE A 430 -1.27 21.35 -37.25
N LEU A 431 -2.36 21.25 -36.48
CA LEU A 431 -2.59 20.18 -35.49
C LEU A 431 -3.37 18.98 -36.03
N LYS A 432 -3.80 19.01 -37.29
CA LYS A 432 -4.59 17.91 -37.85
C LYS A 432 -3.84 16.58 -37.71
N ILE A 433 -4.47 15.64 -37.01
CA ILE A 433 -4.00 14.25 -36.88
C ILE A 433 -4.50 13.52 -38.13
N GLU A 434 -3.59 12.92 -38.89
CA GLU A 434 -3.90 12.13 -40.10
C GLU A 434 -4.20 10.67 -39.78
#